data_AF-A0A6A5VPL0-F1
#
_entry.id   AF-A0A6A5VPL0-F1
#
_cell.length_a   1.000
_cell.length_b   1.000
_cell.length_c   1.000
_cell.angle_alpha   90.00
_cell.angle_beta   90.00
_cell.angle_gamma   90.00
#
_symmetry.space_group_name_H-M   'P 1'
#
loop_
_entity.id
_entity.type
_entity.pdbx_description
1 polymer ?
#
loop_
_entity_poly.entity_id
_entity_poly.type
_entity_poly.pdbx_seq_one_letter_code
_entity_poly.pdbx_strand_id
1 'polypeptide(L)' 'MDPIDKVIKEIKFLEPCETFSYAIIIKKYGVIYITLMRRHKGIIALRTTRISNT' A
#
# COMPACT_ATOMS: atom_id res chain seq x y z
N MET A 1 6.74 15.08 -3.66
CA MET A 1 5.91 13.88 -3.46
C MET A 1 6.67 12.94 -2.56
N ASP A 2 6.12 12.55 -1.41
CA ASP A 2 6.73 11.56 -0.51
C ASP A 2 6.88 10.22 -1.27
N PRO A 3 8.06 9.58 -1.28
CA PRO A 3 8.26 8.25 -1.85
C PRO A 3 7.21 7.22 -1.37
N ILE A 4 6.75 7.33 -0.12
CA ILE A 4 5.73 6.43 0.44
C ILE A 4 4.37 6.68 -0.20
N ASP A 5 3.99 7.93 -0.42
CA ASP A 5 2.71 8.25 -1.06
C ASP A 5 2.69 7.80 -2.53
N LYS A 6 3.83 7.87 -3.21
CA LYS A 6 3.99 7.35 -4.57
C LYS A 6 3.79 5.83 -4.62
N VAL A 7 4.37 5.11 -3.66
CA VAL A 7 4.18 3.65 -3.52
C VAL A 7 2.73 3.29 -3.22
N ILE A 8 2.10 3.96 -2.26
CA ILE A 8 0.71 3.71 -1.90
C ILE A 8 -0.22 3.98 -3.08
N LYS A 9 0.08 4.99 -3.90
CA LYS A 9 -0.66 5.26 -5.13
C LYS A 9 -0.51 4.09 -6.10
N GLU A 10 0.70 3.61 -6.37
CA GLU A 10 0.92 2.46 -7.26
C GLU A 10 0.18 1.21 -6.76
N ILE A 11 0.27 0.90 -5.46
CA ILE A 11 -0.44 -0.25 -4.87
C ILE A 11 -1.97 -0.10 -5.02
N LYS A 12 -2.52 1.11 -4.93
CA LYS A 12 -3.96 1.37 -5.13
C LYS A 12 -4.40 1.25 -6.59
N PHE A 13 -3.47 1.38 -7.54
CA PHE A 13 -3.74 1.26 -8.98
C PHE A 13 -3.56 -0.17 -9.50
N LEU A 14 -2.95 -1.06 -8.73
CA LEU A 14 -2.93 -2.49 -9.04
C LEU A 14 -4.37 -3.01 -9.11
N GLU A 15 -4.65 -3.79 -10.14
CA GLU A 15 -5.96 -4.42 -10.29
C GLU A 15 -6.25 -5.36 -9.10
N PRO A 16 -7.53 -5.63 -8.78
CA PRO A 16 -7.93 -6.47 -7.64
C PRO A 16 -7.33 -7.87 -7.63
N CYS A 17 -6.72 -8.33 -8.72
CA CYS A 17 -6.09 -9.64 -8.87
C CYS A 17 -4.58 -9.57 -9.08
N GLU A 18 -3.98 -8.38 -9.17
CA GLU A 18 -2.52 -8.25 -9.24
C GLU A 18 -1.91 -8.39 -7.86
N THR A 19 -1.11 -9.44 -7.70
CA THR A 19 -0.29 -9.60 -6.50
C THR A 19 0.98 -8.77 -6.65
N PHE A 20 1.39 -8.10 -5.57
CA PHE A 20 2.65 -7.38 -5.51
C PHE A 20 3.50 -7.85 -4.33
N SER A 21 4.81 -7.66 -4.47
CA SER A 21 5.78 -7.94 -3.41
C SER A 21 6.30 -6.65 -2.81
N TYR A 22 6.18 -6.50 -1.49
CA TYR A 22 6.80 -5.39 -0.77
C TYR A 22 8.30 -5.31 -1.00
N ALA A 23 9.00 -6.44 -1.14
CA ALA A 23 10.44 -6.48 -1.37
C ALA A 23 10.84 -5.82 -2.71
N ILE A 24 10.02 -6.00 -3.75
CA ILE A 24 10.24 -5.37 -5.06
C ILE A 24 10.00 -3.86 -4.97
N ILE A 25 8.91 -3.48 -4.30
CA ILE A 25 8.51 -2.08 -4.15
C ILE A 25 9.53 -1.28 -3.30
N ILE A 26 10.02 -1.83 -2.19
CA ILE A 26 11.02 -1.12 -1.35
C ILE A 26 12.31 -0.88 -2.13
N LYS A 27 12.73 -1.83 -2.98
CA LYS A 27 13.93 -1.70 -3.82
C LYS A 27 13.74 -0.66 -4.91
N LYS A 28 12.54 -0.61 -5.52
CA LYS A 28 12.19 0.35 -6.58
C LYS A 28 12.15 1.81 -6.06
N TYR A 29 11.66 2.02 -4.85
CA TYR A 29 11.40 3.36 -4.30
C TYR A 29 12.36 3.80 -3.18
N GLY A 30 13.24 2.92 -2.71
CA GLY A 30 14.16 3.21 -1.61
C GLY A 30 13.44 3.50 -0.29
N VAL A 31 12.26 2.89 -0.08
CA VAL A 31 11.44 3.14 1.12
C VAL A 31 11.66 2.06 2.18
N ILE A 32 11.52 2.46 3.45
CA ILE A 32 11.63 1.54 4.59
C ILE A 32 10.43 0.60 4.60
N TYR A 33 10.70 -0.71 4.57
CA TYR A 33 9.70 -1.78 4.57
C TYR A 33 8.65 -1.62 5.67
N ILE A 34 9.09 -1.40 6.90
CA ILE A 34 8.22 -1.32 8.08
C ILE A 34 7.22 -0.15 7.95
N THR A 35 7.69 1.00 7.45
CA THR A 35 6.85 2.19 7.28
C THR A 35 5.80 1.96 6.20
N LEU A 36 6.20 1.37 5.07
CA LEU A 36 5.30 1.02 3.99
C LEU A 36 4.23 0.01 4.44
N MET A 37 4.63 -1.05 5.12
CA MET A 37 3.72 -2.10 5.59
C MET A 37 2.66 -1.54 6.54
N ARG A 38 3.07 -0.69 7.51
CA ARG A 38 2.14 -0.08 8.48
C ARG A 38 1.13 0.82 7.79
N ARG A 39 1.57 1.72 6.90
CA ARG A 39 0.64 2.61 6.17
C ARG A 39 -0.31 1.84 5.26
N HIS A 40 0.19 0.86 4.52
CA HIS A 40 -0.65 0.08 3.62
C HIS A 40 -1.72 -0.70 4.39
N LYS A 41 -1.34 -1.39 5.49
CA LYS A 41 -2.30 -2.09 6.35
C LYS A 41 -3.34 -1.15 6.98
N GLY A 42 -2.93 0.04 7.43
CA GLY A 42 -3.86 1.03 7.96
C GLY A 42 -4.91 1.48 6.94
N ILE A 43 -4.51 1.63 5.67
CA ILE A 43 -5.43 1.99 4.57
C ILE A 43 -6.40 0.84 4.27
N ILE A 44 -5.93 -0.41 4.25
CA ILE A 44 -6.80 -1.58 4.05
C ILE A 44 -7.81 -1.68 5.18
N ALA A 45 -7.36 -1.59 6.44
CA ALA A 45 -8.24 -1.67 7.60
C ALA A 45 -9.35 -0.60 7.55
N LEU A 46 -8.99 0.65 7.23
CA LEU A 46 -9.97 1.74 7.06
C LEU A 46 -11.00 1.44 5.97
N ARG A 47 -10.57 0.87 4.83
CA ARG A 47 -11.49 0.48 3.76
C ARG A 47 -12.42 -0.65 4.18
N THR A 48 -11.90 -1.68 4.84
CA THR A 48 -12.70 -2.81 5.33
C THR A 48 -13.75 -2.35 6.33
N THR A 49 -13.39 -1.48 7.29
CA THR A 49 -14.34 -0.92 8.27
C THR A 49 -15.42 -0.05 7.61
N ARG A 50 -15.08 0.68 6.54
CA ARG A 50 -16.06 1.49 5.81
C ARG A 50 -17.05 0.64 5.02
N ILE A 51 -16.58 -0.45 4.42
CA ILE A 51 -17.42 -1.39 3.66
C ILE A 51 -18.34 -2.19 4.59
N SER A 52 -17.88 -2.58 5.79
CA SER A 52 -18.72 -3.31 6.75
C SER A 52 -19.82 -2.48 7.40
N ASN A 53 -19.72 -1.15 7.35
CA ASN A 53 -20.67 -0.22 7.96
C ASN A 53 -21.67 0.37 6.95
N THR A 54 -21.76 -0.19 5.73
CA THR A 54 -22.72 0.17 4.68
C THR A 54 -23.58 -1.05 4.36
#